data_AF-A0A7S0I5X7-F1
#
_entry.id   AF-A0A7S0I5X7-F1
#
_cell.length_a   1.000
_cell.length_b   1.000
_cell.length_c   1.000
_cell.angle_alpha   90.00
_cell.angle_beta   90.00
_cell.angle_gamma   90.00
#
_symmetry.space_group_name_H-M   'P 1'
#
loop_
_entity.id
_entity.type
_entity.pdbx_description
1 polymer ?
#
loop_
_entity_poly.entity_id
_entity_poly.type
_entity_poly.pdbx_seq_one_letter_code
_entity_poly.pdbx_strand_id
1 'polypeptide(L)'
;MLEPPQRAACRQLFVPAFVQLVDSLRLLVLLPADSDTWSVDDRDDFKRFRYSVGDVLSDACKVMGSVQCLERVFGVLQATLPQLAAAPAAHWRQVEGCVYCMRQMVAANRVQDPAFFGAEVVGSLMRLLPT
;
A
#
# COMPACT_ATOMS: atom_id res chain seq x y z
N MET A 1 27.74 -17.21 5.70
CA MET A 1 26.43 -16.60 6.02
C MET A 1 26.68 -15.14 6.32
N LEU A 2 25.88 -14.19 5.83
CA LEU A 2 26.14 -12.76 6.07
C LEU A 2 25.86 -12.39 7.53
N GLU A 3 26.76 -11.61 8.14
CA GLU A 3 26.58 -11.08 9.48
C GLU A 3 25.42 -10.06 9.53
N PRO A 4 24.75 -9.86 10.69
CA PRO A 4 23.67 -8.88 10.84
C PRO A 4 23.93 -7.48 10.23
N PRO A 5 25.09 -6.82 10.47
CA PRO A 5 25.38 -5.52 9.86
C PRO A 5 25.53 -5.59 8.34
N GLN A 6 26.11 -6.68 7.82
CA GLN A 6 26.25 -6.88 6.37
C GLN A 6 24.88 -7.10 5.71
N ARG A 7 23.97 -7.85 6.35
CA ARG A 7 22.59 -8.01 5.87
C ARG A 7 21.83 -6.69 5.83
N ALA A 8 22.01 -5.84 6.84
CA ALA A 8 21.41 -4.51 6.87
C ALA A 8 21.96 -3.63 5.73
N ALA A 9 23.28 -3.61 5.52
CA ALA A 9 23.90 -2.88 4.42
C ALA A 9 23.43 -3.37 3.05
N CYS A 10 23.38 -4.70 2.83
CA CYS A 10 22.88 -5.27 1.59
C CYS A 10 21.40 -4.93 1.36
N ARG A 11 20.55 -4.94 2.41
CA ARG A 11 19.13 -4.58 2.30
C ARG A 11 18.96 -3.16 1.76
N GLN A 12 19.78 -2.21 2.22
CA GLN A 12 19.72 -0.82 1.77
C GLN A 12 19.97 -0.65 0.26
N LEU A 13 20.75 -1.55 -0.36
CA LEU A 13 20.99 -1.53 -1.81
C LEU A 13 19.72 -1.80 -2.63
N PHE A 14 18.76 -2.53 -2.06
CA PHE A 14 17.52 -2.91 -2.76
C PHE A 14 16.37 -1.92 -2.52
N VAL A 15 16.46 -1.06 -1.49
CA VAL A 15 15.39 -0.12 -1.13
C VAL A 15 14.91 0.72 -2.33
N PRO A 16 15.78 1.31 -3.18
CA PRO A 16 15.33 2.10 -4.33
C PRO A 16 14.50 1.29 -5.35
N ALA A 17 14.83 0.03 -5.58
CA ALA A 17 14.07 -0.84 -6.48
C ALA A 17 12.71 -1.22 -5.86
N PHE A 18 12.68 -1.51 -4.57
CA PHE A 18 11.43 -1.80 -3.87
C PHE A 18 10.49 -0.60 -3.78
N VAL A 19 11.05 0.61 -3.68
CA VAL A 19 10.30 1.86 -3.78
C VAL A 19 9.53 1.93 -5.12
N GLN A 20 10.20 1.65 -6.25
CA GLN A 20 9.56 1.62 -7.57
C GLN A 20 8.55 0.47 -7.71
N LEU A 21 8.85 -0.66 -7.09
CA LEU A 21 7.95 -1.80 -7.05
C LEU A 21 6.64 -1.45 -6.35
N VAL A 22 6.68 -0.82 -5.17
CA VAL A 22 5.48 -0.39 -4.44
C VAL A 22 4.62 0.56 -5.26
N ASP A 23 5.23 1.52 -5.97
CA ASP A 23 4.51 2.44 -6.84
C ASP A 23 3.77 1.71 -7.96
N SER A 24 4.42 0.68 -8.54
CA SER A 24 3.85 -0.13 -9.61
C SER A 24 2.74 -1.04 -9.11
N LEU A 25 2.95 -1.73 -7.98
CA LEU A 25 1.96 -2.62 -7.36
C LEU A 25 0.69 -1.85 -6.95
N ARG A 26 0.84 -0.62 -6.48
CA ARG A 26 -0.31 0.26 -6.17
C ARG A 26 -1.22 0.49 -7.38
N LEU A 27 -0.66 0.57 -8.59
CA LEU A 27 -1.44 0.73 -9.81
C LEU A 27 -2.16 -0.57 -10.20
N LEU A 28 -1.55 -1.72 -9.95
CA LEU A 28 -2.13 -3.03 -10.30
C LEU A 28 -3.36 -3.39 -9.44
N VAL A 29 -3.46 -2.86 -8.23
CA VAL A 29 -4.62 -3.13 -7.35
C VAL A 29 -5.80 -2.20 -7.59
N LEU A 30 -5.69 -1.24 -8.51
CA LEU A 30 -6.77 -0.33 -8.86
C LEU A 30 -7.87 -1.08 -9.60
N LEU A 31 -9.11 -0.86 -9.20
CA LEU A 31 -10.27 -1.32 -9.97
C LEU A 31 -10.24 -0.65 -11.36
N PRO A 32 -10.29 -1.42 -12.45
CA PRO A 32 -10.41 -0.88 -13.80
C PRO A 32 -11.71 -0.09 -14.01
N ALA A 33 -11.76 0.73 -15.07
CA ALA A 33 -12.95 1.55 -15.36
C ALA A 33 -14.16 0.70 -15.76
N ASP A 34 -13.92 -0.45 -16.38
CA ASP A 34 -14.90 -1.44 -16.82
C ASP A 34 -15.29 -2.43 -15.72
N SER A 35 -14.75 -2.30 -14.50
CA SER A 35 -15.01 -3.21 -13.37
C SER A 35 -16.49 -3.38 -13.04
N ASP A 36 -17.30 -2.37 -13.39
CA ASP A 36 -18.74 -2.34 -13.14
C ASP A 36 -19.50 -3.30 -14.06
N THR A 37 -18.87 -3.74 -15.16
CA THR A 37 -19.45 -4.67 -16.15
C THR A 37 -19.03 -6.13 -15.93
N TRP A 38 -18.16 -6.38 -14.97
CA TRP A 38 -17.57 -7.70 -14.73
C TRP A 38 -18.58 -8.73 -14.25
N SER A 39 -18.34 -9.98 -14.67
CA SER A 39 -19.05 -11.15 -14.13
C SER A 39 -18.64 -11.41 -12.68
N VAL A 40 -19.30 -12.38 -12.03
CA VAL A 40 -18.90 -12.82 -10.69
C VAL A 40 -17.51 -13.46 -10.72
N ASP A 41 -17.23 -14.27 -11.74
CA ASP A 41 -15.95 -14.97 -11.89
C ASP A 41 -14.80 -13.98 -12.13
N ASP A 42 -14.99 -12.97 -12.98
CA ASP A 42 -13.98 -11.92 -13.22
C ASP A 42 -13.65 -11.16 -11.92
N ARG A 43 -14.67 -10.86 -11.11
CA ARG A 43 -14.48 -10.19 -9.81
C ARG A 43 -13.70 -11.06 -8.83
N ASP A 44 -13.98 -12.36 -8.79
CA ASP A 44 -13.27 -13.29 -7.92
C ASP A 44 -11.82 -13.51 -8.36
N ASP A 45 -11.56 -13.58 -9.67
CA ASP A 45 -10.21 -13.68 -10.20
C ASP A 45 -9.40 -12.40 -9.94
N PHE A 46 -9.99 -11.22 -10.14
CA PHE A 46 -9.33 -9.98 -9.77
C PHE A 46 -9.08 -9.89 -8.26
N LYS A 47 -10.01 -10.34 -7.42
CA LYS A 47 -9.83 -10.39 -5.97
C LYS A 47 -8.64 -11.27 -5.58
N ARG A 48 -8.49 -12.46 -6.19
CA ARG A 48 -7.34 -13.35 -5.99
C ARG A 48 -6.04 -12.69 -6.43
N PHE A 49 -6.03 -12.08 -7.62
CA PHE A 49 -4.88 -11.32 -8.12
C PHE A 49 -4.47 -10.20 -7.15
N ARG A 50 -5.44 -9.41 -6.67
CA ARG A 50 -5.18 -8.35 -5.68
C ARG A 50 -4.52 -8.91 -4.43
N TYR A 51 -4.98 -10.05 -3.91
CA TYR A 51 -4.34 -10.66 -2.74
C TYR A 51 -2.88 -11.04 -3.00
N SER A 52 -2.57 -11.64 -4.15
CA SER A 52 -1.17 -11.92 -4.52
C SER A 52 -0.33 -10.65 -4.59
N VAL A 53 -0.87 -9.56 -5.14
CA VAL A 53 -0.19 -8.25 -5.14
C VAL A 53 -0.05 -7.69 -3.72
N GLY A 54 -1.05 -7.90 -2.86
CA GLY A 54 -1.04 -7.52 -1.44
C GLY A 54 0.04 -8.23 -0.63
N ASP A 55 0.30 -9.50 -0.93
CA ASP A 55 1.40 -10.26 -0.32
C ASP A 55 2.75 -9.68 -0.72
N VAL A 56 2.94 -9.35 -2.00
CA VAL A 56 4.17 -8.71 -2.48
C VAL A 56 4.36 -7.31 -1.88
N LEU A 57 3.28 -6.53 -1.72
CA LEU A 57 3.32 -5.24 -1.01
C LEU A 57 3.78 -5.41 0.45
N SER A 58 3.29 -6.45 1.12
CA SER A 58 3.66 -6.78 2.49
C SER A 58 5.14 -7.19 2.59
N ASP A 59 5.64 -7.96 1.62
CA ASP A 59 7.05 -8.32 1.53
C ASP A 59 7.95 -7.11 1.21
N ALA A 60 7.47 -6.18 0.39
CA ALA A 60 8.18 -4.93 0.11
C ALA A 60 8.38 -4.08 1.38
N CYS A 61 7.38 -4.03 2.27
CA CYS A 61 7.51 -3.38 3.59
C CYS A 61 8.62 -3.99 4.44
N LYS A 62 8.89 -5.28 4.34
CA LYS A 62 9.99 -5.92 5.08
C LYS A 62 11.36 -5.43 4.59
N VAL A 63 11.46 -5.00 3.32
CA VAL A 63 12.71 -4.49 2.74
C VAL A 63 12.88 -2.99 2.99
N MET A 64 11.84 -2.21 2.73
CA MET A 64 11.87 -0.74 2.86
C MET A 64 11.71 -0.26 4.32
N GLY A 65 11.04 -1.05 5.15
CA GLY A 65 10.53 -0.59 6.42
C GLY A 65 9.06 -0.19 6.31
N SER A 66 8.28 -0.59 7.30
CA SER A 66 6.82 -0.52 7.28
C SER A 66 6.29 0.91 7.35
N VAL A 67 6.96 1.77 8.11
CA VAL A 67 6.64 3.20 8.18
C VAL A 67 6.87 3.87 6.83
N GLN A 68 8.04 3.64 6.20
CA GLN A 68 8.37 4.23 4.90
C GLN A 68 7.38 3.82 3.80
N CYS A 69 6.97 2.55 3.76
CA CYS A 69 5.96 2.08 2.82
C CYS A 69 4.61 2.76 3.04
N LEU A 70 4.17 2.86 4.31
CA LEU A 70 2.89 3.49 4.65
C LEU A 70 2.88 4.97 4.31
N GLU A 71 3.94 5.71 4.66
CA GLU A 71 4.12 7.13 4.31
C GLU A 71 4.04 7.37 2.82
N ARG A 72 4.65 6.49 2.02
CA ARG A 72 4.65 6.61 0.57
C ARG A 72 3.23 6.53 0.00
N VAL A 73 2.46 5.52 0.40
CA VAL A 73 1.07 5.34 -0.09
C VAL A 73 0.15 6.42 0.48
N PHE A 74 0.37 6.83 1.72
CA PHE A 74 -0.39 7.90 2.37
C PHE A 74 -0.18 9.25 1.68
N GLY A 75 1.05 9.58 1.26
CA GLY A 75 1.33 10.79 0.48
C GLY A 75 0.54 10.83 -0.83
N VAL A 76 0.42 9.69 -1.53
CA VAL A 76 -0.43 9.57 -2.72
C VAL A 76 -1.91 9.78 -2.37
N LEU A 77 -2.38 9.20 -1.26
CA LEU A 77 -3.75 9.41 -0.80
C LEU A 77 -4.02 10.89 -0.54
N GLN A 78 -3.18 11.57 0.23
CA GLN A 78 -3.30 12.99 0.54
C GLN A 78 -3.35 13.86 -0.72
N ALA A 79 -2.51 13.56 -1.71
CA ALA A 79 -2.51 14.27 -3.00
C ALA A 79 -3.79 14.00 -3.82
N THR A 80 -4.44 12.85 -3.62
CA THR A 80 -5.64 12.43 -4.36
C THR A 80 -6.93 12.93 -3.73
N LEU A 81 -6.98 13.12 -2.40
CA LEU A 81 -8.20 13.53 -1.69
C LEU A 81 -8.84 14.84 -2.21
N PRO A 82 -8.08 15.93 -2.51
CA PRO A 82 -8.66 17.12 -3.12
C PRO A 82 -9.25 16.85 -4.52
N GLN A 83 -8.63 15.95 -5.29
CA GLN A 83 -9.09 15.57 -6.63
C GLN A 83 -10.37 14.73 -6.55
N LEU A 84 -10.48 13.87 -5.53
CA LEU A 84 -11.72 13.15 -5.22
C LEU A 84 -12.86 14.12 -4.91
N ALA A 85 -12.63 15.16 -4.11
CA ALA A 85 -13.66 16.15 -3.79
C ALA A 85 -14.15 16.90 -5.05
N ALA A 86 -13.25 17.19 -6.00
CA ALA A 86 -13.59 17.87 -7.24
C ALA A 86 -14.28 16.95 -8.27
N ALA A 87 -13.84 15.70 -8.39
CA ALA A 87 -14.36 14.73 -9.36
C ALA A 87 -14.39 13.31 -8.77
N PRO A 88 -15.44 12.99 -7.98
CA PRO A 88 -15.52 11.71 -7.26
C PRO A 88 -15.46 10.49 -8.19
N ALA A 89 -16.21 10.51 -9.30
CA ALA A 89 -16.29 9.41 -10.25
C ALA A 89 -14.93 9.06 -10.90
N ALA A 90 -14.05 10.05 -11.07
CA ALA A 90 -12.74 9.86 -11.69
C ALA A 90 -11.67 9.34 -10.71
N HIS A 91 -11.76 9.69 -9.42
CA HIS A 91 -10.67 9.45 -8.46
C HIS A 91 -10.99 8.45 -7.35
N TRP A 92 -12.24 8.01 -7.20
CA TRP A 92 -12.61 7.06 -6.13
C TRP A 92 -11.81 5.75 -6.19
N ARG A 93 -11.52 5.25 -7.40
CA ARG A 93 -10.71 4.04 -7.63
C ARG A 93 -9.28 4.21 -7.13
N GLN A 94 -8.70 5.39 -7.35
CA GLN A 94 -7.35 5.71 -6.86
C GLN A 94 -7.29 5.76 -5.33
N VAL A 95 -8.30 6.36 -4.71
CA VAL A 95 -8.43 6.39 -3.25
C VAL A 95 -8.66 4.98 -2.70
N GLU A 96 -9.53 4.18 -3.31
CA GLU A 96 -9.76 2.78 -2.93
C GLU A 96 -8.47 1.95 -2.99
N GLY A 97 -7.69 2.08 -4.07
CA GLY A 97 -6.42 1.36 -4.20
C GLY A 97 -5.40 1.76 -3.14
N CYS A 98 -5.28 3.06 -2.83
CA CYS A 98 -4.45 3.53 -1.72
C CYS A 98 -4.88 2.89 -0.39
N VAL A 99 -6.19 2.90 -0.08
CA VAL A 99 -6.72 2.28 1.14
C VAL A 99 -6.46 0.77 1.16
N TYR A 100 -6.63 0.09 0.04
CA TYR A 100 -6.32 -1.34 -0.09
C TYR A 100 -4.85 -1.62 0.25
N CYS A 101 -3.92 -0.89 -0.37
CA CYS A 101 -2.48 -1.04 -0.10
C CYS A 101 -2.17 -0.82 1.38
N MET A 102 -2.64 0.29 1.97
CA MET A 102 -2.38 0.59 3.38
C MET A 102 -2.95 -0.50 4.31
N ARG A 103 -4.11 -1.08 3.99
CA ARG A 103 -4.68 -2.19 4.76
C ARG A 103 -3.76 -3.41 4.75
N GLN A 104 -3.18 -3.77 3.60
CA GLN A 104 -2.23 -4.88 3.51
C GLN A 104 -0.98 -4.60 4.35
N MET A 105 -0.44 -3.37 4.24
CA MET A 105 0.73 -2.93 5.00
C MET A 105 0.49 -2.98 6.51
N VAL A 106 -0.65 -2.50 6.99
CA VAL A 106 -1.01 -2.56 8.43
C VAL A 106 -1.19 -4.01 8.87
N ALA A 107 -1.89 -4.84 8.10
CA ALA A 107 -2.14 -6.24 8.43
C ALA A 107 -0.84 -7.04 8.61
N ALA A 108 0.15 -6.81 7.73
CA ALA A 108 1.47 -7.43 7.81
C ALA A 108 2.27 -7.01 9.06
N ASN A 109 1.96 -5.85 9.64
CA ASN A 109 2.75 -5.23 10.72
C ASN A 109 2.13 -5.32 12.12
N ARG A 110 0.99 -6.01 12.27
CA ARG A 110 0.26 -6.10 13.55
C ARG A 110 1.06 -6.68 14.73
N VAL A 111 2.26 -7.23 14.51
CA VAL A 111 3.06 -7.88 15.56
C VAL A 111 4.55 -7.50 15.53
N GLN A 112 5.07 -6.83 14.50
CA GLN A 112 6.51 -6.86 14.19
C GLN A 112 7.29 -5.55 14.40
N ASP A 113 6.62 -4.39 14.49
CA ASP A 113 7.32 -3.10 14.63
C ASP A 113 6.60 -2.16 15.63
N PRO A 114 7.10 -2.03 16.87
CA PRO A 114 6.54 -1.10 17.86
C PRO A 114 6.56 0.37 17.42
N ALA A 115 7.49 0.76 16.54
CA ALA A 115 7.57 2.12 16.03
C ALA A 115 6.45 2.43 15.02
N PHE A 116 5.87 1.39 14.41
CA PHE A 116 4.82 1.54 13.40
C PHE A 116 3.57 2.25 13.95
N PHE A 117 3.03 1.81 15.08
CA PHE A 117 1.83 2.42 15.67
C PHE A 117 2.11 3.77 16.34
N GLY A 118 3.37 4.09 16.62
CA GLY A 118 3.80 5.41 17.09
C GLY A 118 4.07 6.42 15.96
N ALA A 119 4.06 5.97 14.70
CA ALA A 119 4.37 6.84 13.58
C ALA A 119 3.27 7.88 13.33
N GLU A 120 3.66 9.11 13.01
CA GLU A 120 2.74 10.24 12.77
C GLU A 120 1.72 9.93 11.66
N VAL A 121 2.16 9.19 10.64
CA VAL A 121 1.31 8.75 9.53
C VAL A 121 0.13 7.90 10.01
N VAL A 122 0.32 7.04 11.02
CA VAL A 122 -0.76 6.21 11.59
C VAL A 122 -1.76 7.09 12.33
N GLY A 123 -1.27 8.04 13.15
CA GLY A 123 -2.14 9.02 13.81
C GLY A 123 -2.94 9.88 12.83
N SER A 124 -2.31 10.28 11.72
CA SER A 124 -2.97 11.03 10.65
C SER A 124 -4.01 10.21 9.91
N LEU A 125 -3.74 8.94 9.63
CA LEU A 125 -4.69 8.01 9.03
C LEU A 125 -5.90 7.75 9.94
N MET A 126 -5.69 7.57 11.24
CA MET A 126 -6.78 7.36 12.21
C MET A 126 -7.73 8.56 12.28
N ARG A 127 -7.23 9.79 12.09
CA ARG A 127 -8.05 11.01 12.03
C ARG A 127 -8.96 11.09 10.79
N LEU A 128 -8.68 10.31 9.75
CA LEU A 128 -9.50 10.26 8.53
C LEU A 128 -10.66 9.26 8.64
N LEU A 129 -10.67 8.39 9.65
CA LEU A 129 -11.76 7.43 9.85
C LEU A 129 -12.95 8.14 10.51
N PRO A 130 -14.19 7.90 10.04
CA PRO A 130 -15.37 8.37 10.76
C PRO A 130 -15.40 7.74 12.16
N THR A 131 -15.61 8.59 13.17
CA THR A 131 -15.79 8.19 14.58
C THR A 131 -17.12 7.50 14.83
#